data_AF-A0A1Z1GDG6-F1
#
_entry.id   AF-A0A1Z1GDG6-F1
#
_cell.length_a   1.000
_cell.length_b   1.000
_cell.length_c   1.000
_cell.angle_alpha   90.00
_cell.angle_beta   90.00
_cell.angle_gamma   90.00
#
_symmetry.space_group_name_H-M   'P 1'
#
loop_
_entity.id
_entity.type
_entity.pdbx_description
1 polymer ?
#
loop_
_entity_poly.entity_id
_entity_poly.type
_entity_poly.pdbx_seq_one_letter_code
_entity_poly.pdbx_strand_id
1 'polypeptide(L)'
;MLILLMVLSFTLILLIAFYLINFLLSIKDMSVNKLSAFECGFVSVGKIQNSFSIHFFIMMLMFVIFDLEIVMFLGILVSDMNSLISFILMILFIVGGFYMEWWYGKLVWVI
;
A
#
# COMPACT_ATOMS: atom_id res chain seq x y z
N MET A 1 8.95 -12.66 -23.69
CA MET A 1 9.26 -13.28 -22.36
C MET A 1 10.74 -13.14 -21.98
N LEU A 2 11.69 -13.46 -22.88
CA LEU A 2 13.14 -13.40 -22.59
C LEU A 2 13.65 -11.98 -22.22
N ILE A 3 13.14 -10.94 -22.88
CA ILE A 3 13.42 -9.53 -22.55
C ILE A 3 12.97 -9.20 -21.12
N LEU A 4 11.80 -9.68 -20.72
CA LEU A 4 11.24 -9.42 -19.39
C LEU A 4 12.07 -10.10 -18.30
N LEU A 5 12.55 -11.32 -18.56
CA LEU A 5 13.51 -12.02 -17.71
C LEU A 5 14.85 -11.27 -17.60
N MET A 6 15.37 -10.71 -18.70
CA MET A 6 16.61 -9.91 -18.66
C MET A 6 16.46 -8.63 -17.84
N VAL A 7 15.34 -7.91 -17.99
CA VAL A 7 15.10 -6.69 -17.21
C VAL A 7 14.97 -7.00 -15.72
N LEU A 8 14.28 -8.09 -15.38
CA LEU A 8 14.10 -8.51 -13.99
C LEU A 8 15.42 -8.98 -13.36
N SER A 9 16.24 -9.75 -14.08
CA SER A 9 17.56 -10.14 -13.56
C SER A 9 18.49 -8.95 -13.38
N PHE A 10 18.51 -8.03 -14.34
CA PHE A 10 19.35 -6.83 -14.27
C PHE A 10 18.98 -5.92 -13.08
N THR A 11 17.68 -5.70 -12.85
CA THR A 11 17.21 -4.89 -11.71
C THR A 11 17.53 -5.53 -10.36
N LEU A 12 17.35 -6.84 -10.20
CA LEU A 12 17.74 -7.56 -8.99
C LEU A 12 19.26 -7.50 -8.73
N ILE A 13 20.07 -7.68 -9.78
CA ILE A 13 21.52 -7.60 -9.67
C ILE A 13 21.95 -6.21 -9.20
N LEU A 14 21.37 -5.16 -9.77
CA LEU A 14 21.66 -3.78 -9.36
C LEU A 14 21.26 -3.49 -7.91
N LEU A 15 20.08 -3.94 -7.48
CA LEU A 15 19.62 -3.79 -6.10
C LEU A 15 20.59 -4.43 -5.11
N ILE A 16 21.01 -5.67 -5.38
CA ILE A 16 21.95 -6.39 -4.53
C ILE A 16 23.34 -5.72 -4.57
N ALA A 17 23.80 -5.31 -5.75
CA ALA A 17 25.09 -4.64 -5.89
C ALA A 17 25.13 -3.33 -5.09
N PHE A 18 24.13 -2.46 -5.22
CA PHE A 18 24.08 -1.21 -4.46
C PHE A 18 23.94 -1.42 -2.96
N TYR A 19 23.15 -2.42 -2.53
CA TYR A 19 23.07 -2.76 -1.12
C TYR A 19 24.42 -3.23 -0.57
N LEU A 20 25.11 -4.14 -1.27
CA LEU A 20 26.41 -4.65 -0.86
C LEU A 20 27.48 -3.57 -0.84
N ILE A 21 27.54 -2.72 -1.86
CA ILE A 21 28.47 -1.59 -1.93
C ILE A 21 28.26 -0.65 -0.74
N ASN A 22 27.01 -0.26 -0.46
CA ASN A 22 26.71 0.58 0.71
C ASN A 22 27.08 -0.13 2.02
N PHE A 23 26.75 -1.42 2.16
CA PHE A 23 27.04 -2.18 3.36
C PHE A 23 28.55 -2.31 3.64
N LEU A 24 29.37 -2.42 2.58
CA LEU A 24 30.83 -2.51 2.66
C LEU A 24 31.48 -1.14 2.91
N LEU A 25 30.97 -0.07 2.29
CA LEU A 25 31.50 1.29 2.47
C LEU A 25 31.04 1.96 3.77
N SER A 26 29.93 1.52 4.37
CA SER A 26 29.38 2.12 5.58
C SER A 26 30.28 1.90 6.81
N ILE A 27 30.54 2.96 7.55
CA ILE A 27 31.17 2.89 8.88
C ILE A 27 30.09 2.50 9.88
N LYS A 28 30.21 1.30 10.46
CA LYS A 28 29.25 0.75 11.42
C LYS A 28 29.73 1.04 12.83
N ASP A 29 28.88 1.72 13.59
CA ASP A 29 29.14 2.08 14.97
C ASP A 29 28.11 1.34 15.83
N MET A 30 28.58 0.51 16.77
CA MET A 30 27.75 -0.46 17.50
C MET A 30 27.42 0.02 18.93
N SER A 31 27.34 1.34 19.12
CA SER A 31 27.00 1.92 20.41
C SER A 31 25.56 1.61 20.80
N VAL A 32 25.32 1.33 22.09
CA VAL A 32 24.00 0.95 22.62
C VAL A 32 22.93 2.01 22.26
N ASN A 33 23.28 3.30 22.35
CA ASN A 33 22.37 4.40 22.06
C ASN A 33 21.97 4.48 20.57
N LYS A 34 22.81 3.98 19.66
CA LYS A 34 22.51 3.92 18.22
C LYS A 34 21.69 2.69 17.85
N LEU A 35 21.82 1.61 18.63
CA LEU A 35 21.07 0.37 18.45
C LEU A 35 19.71 0.40 19.17
N SER A 36 19.53 1.27 20.18
CA SER A 36 18.26 1.46 20.88
C SER A 36 17.25 2.24 20.05
N ALA A 37 15.95 1.99 20.27
CA ALA A 37 14.87 2.76 19.66
C ALA A 37 14.97 4.25 20.08
N PHE A 38 14.66 5.15 19.13
CA PHE A 38 14.66 6.58 19.41
C PHE A 38 13.40 6.97 20.18
N GLU A 39 13.55 7.30 21.46
CA GLU A 39 12.49 7.88 22.30
C GLU A 39 12.94 9.21 22.92
N CYS A 40 13.43 10.15 22.09
CA CYS A 40 13.84 11.48 22.56
C CYS A 40 14.86 11.48 23.71
N GLY A 41 15.70 10.43 23.80
CA GLY A 41 16.71 10.27 24.86
C GLY A 41 16.20 9.56 26.13
N PHE A 42 14.95 9.12 26.16
CA PHE A 42 14.40 8.30 27.23
C PHE A 42 14.59 6.80 26.96
N VAL A 43 14.58 6.00 28.03
CA VAL A 43 14.55 4.54 27.93
C VAL A 43 13.18 4.13 27.42
N SER A 44 13.13 3.21 26.45
CA SER A 44 11.87 2.70 25.94
C SER A 44 11.01 2.07 27.02
N VAL A 45 9.97 2.78 27.47
CA VAL A 45 9.05 2.28 28.50
C VAL A 45 7.78 1.78 27.82
N GLY A 46 7.72 0.48 27.56
CA GLY A 46 6.46 -0.15 27.18
C GLY A 46 6.58 -1.37 26.30
N LYS A 47 5.58 -2.24 26.39
CA LYS A 47 5.30 -3.21 25.34
C LYS A 47 4.65 -2.45 24.18
N ILE A 48 5.09 -2.71 22.95
CA ILE A 48 4.51 -2.17 21.71
C ILE A 48 3.18 -2.91 21.41
N GLN A 49 2.32 -3.04 22.41
CA GLN A 49 0.99 -3.61 22.31
C GLN A 49 -0.03 -2.50 22.51
N ASN A 50 0.08 -1.45 21.69
CA ASN A 50 -0.94 -0.44 21.63
C ASN A 50 -2.14 -1.02 20.88
N SER A 51 -3.33 -0.84 21.43
CA SER A 51 -4.57 -1.05 20.69
C SER A 51 -4.57 -0.13 19.49
N PHE A 52 -4.55 -0.72 18.30
CA PHE A 52 -4.60 0.01 17.05
C PHE A 52 -6.01 0.57 16.84
N SER A 53 -6.11 1.75 16.23
CA SER A 53 -7.43 2.34 15.99
C SER A 53 -8.20 1.54 14.94
N ILE A 54 -9.48 1.29 15.21
CA ILE A 54 -10.37 0.52 14.32
C ILE A 54 -10.54 1.21 12.96
N HIS A 55 -10.32 2.52 12.90
CA HIS A 55 -10.37 3.32 11.67
C HIS A 55 -9.46 2.77 10.57
N PHE A 56 -8.22 2.38 10.89
CA PHE A 56 -7.32 1.79 9.90
C PHE A 56 -7.81 0.44 9.38
N PHE A 57 -8.46 -0.36 10.23
CA PHE A 57 -9.06 -1.62 9.80
C PHE A 57 -10.23 -1.39 8.84
N ILE A 58 -11.08 -0.39 9.13
CA ILE A 58 -12.17 0.01 8.22
C ILE A 58 -11.58 0.46 6.88
N MET A 59 -10.57 1.33 6.88
CA MET A 59 -9.91 1.77 5.64
C MET A 59 -9.32 0.63 4.83
N MET A 60 -8.71 -0.38 5.48
CA MET A 60 -8.21 -1.57 4.81
C MET A 60 -9.34 -2.37 4.14
N LEU A 61 -10.46 -2.58 4.85
CA LEU A 61 -11.62 -3.28 4.28
C LEU A 61 -12.20 -2.54 3.07
N MET A 62 -12.31 -1.21 3.15
CA MET A 62 -12.78 -0.40 2.02
C MET A 62 -11.85 -0.56 0.81
N PHE A 63 -10.54 -0.49 1.04
CA PHE A 63 -9.54 -0.65 -0.03
C PHE A 63 -9.68 -1.98 -0.76
N VAL A 64 -9.90 -3.09 -0.04
CA VAL A 64 -10.08 -4.41 -0.66
C VAL A 64 -11.32 -4.45 -1.56
N ILE A 65 -12.42 -3.83 -1.14
CA ILE A 65 -13.66 -3.77 -1.92
C ILE A 65 -13.44 -2.93 -3.18
N PHE A 66 -12.85 -1.74 -3.05
CA PHE A 66 -12.55 -0.88 -4.20
C PHE A 66 -11.57 -1.51 -5.19
N ASP A 67 -10.57 -2.27 -4.72
CA ASP A 67 -9.63 -2.98 -5.61
C ASP A 67 -10.36 -4.03 -6.46
N LEU A 68 -11.31 -4.76 -5.87
CA LEU A 68 -12.16 -5.69 -6.62
C LEU A 68 -13.05 -4.98 -7.65
N GLU A 69 -13.60 -3.81 -7.31
CA GLU A 69 -14.38 -2.99 -8.24
C GLU A 69 -13.54 -2.52 -9.44
N ILE A 70 -12.28 -2.12 -9.20
CA ILE A 70 -11.35 -1.73 -10.26
C ILE A 70 -11.02 -2.92 -11.17
N VAL A 71 -10.82 -4.12 -10.61
CA VAL A 71 -10.61 -5.34 -11.40
C VAL A 71 -11.82 -5.63 -12.29
N MET A 72 -13.05 -5.50 -11.76
CA MET A 72 -14.26 -5.67 -12.56
C MET A 72 -14.38 -4.61 -13.66
N PHE A 73 -14.05 -3.36 -13.34
CA PHE A 73 -14.06 -2.25 -14.30
C PHE A 73 -13.06 -2.47 -15.44
N LEU A 74 -11.83 -2.91 -15.15
CA LEU A 74 -10.84 -3.28 -16.15
C LEU A 74 -11.32 -4.46 -17.01
N GLY A 75 -12.00 -5.44 -16.41
CA GLY A 75 -12.61 -6.56 -17.14
C GLY A 75 -13.58 -6.10 -18.23
N ILE A 76 -14.48 -5.16 -17.90
CA ILE A 76 -15.45 -4.59 -18.85
C ILE A 76 -14.75 -3.83 -19.99
N LEU A 77 -13.72 -3.05 -19.67
CA LEU A 77 -12.94 -2.29 -20.66
C LEU A 77 -12.26 -3.20 -21.69
N VAL A 78 -11.82 -4.38 -21.28
CA VAL A 78 -11.14 -5.35 -22.16
C VAL A 78 -12.14 -6.19 -22.94
N SER A 79 -13.30 -6.55 -22.36
CA SER A 79 -14.20 -7.53 -22.95
C SER A 79 -15.01 -6.99 -24.13
N ASP A 80 -15.58 -5.77 -24.05
CA ASP A 80 -16.40 -5.22 -25.13
C ASP A 80 -16.60 -3.69 -25.03
N MET A 81 -15.96 -2.93 -25.93
CA MET A 81 -16.15 -1.47 -26.07
C MET A 81 -17.58 -1.06 -26.48
N ASN A 82 -18.36 -2.00 -27.04
CA ASN A 82 -19.71 -1.72 -27.55
C ASN A 82 -20.77 -1.69 -26.44
N SER A 83 -20.48 -2.19 -25.24
CA SER A 83 -21.43 -2.20 -24.13
C SER A 83 -21.32 -0.92 -23.28
N LEU A 84 -21.44 0.26 -23.89
CA LEU A 84 -21.42 1.57 -23.19
C LEU A 84 -22.37 1.58 -21.97
N ILE A 85 -23.48 0.86 -22.05
CA ILE A 85 -24.44 0.70 -20.95
C ILE A 85 -23.81 -0.01 -19.73
N SER A 86 -23.04 -1.09 -19.93
CA SER A 86 -22.39 -1.81 -18.82
C SER A 86 -21.31 -0.96 -18.15
N PHE A 87 -20.56 -0.20 -18.96
CA PHE A 87 -19.56 0.76 -18.48
C PHE A 87 -20.20 1.86 -17.62
N ILE A 88 -21.28 2.48 -18.11
CA ILE A 88 -21.99 3.53 -17.37
C ILE A 88 -22.58 2.98 -16.07
N LEU A 89 -23.18 1.78 -16.10
CA LEU A 89 -23.72 1.14 -14.90
C LEU A 89 -22.62 0.85 -13.86
N MET A 90 -21.46 0.35 -14.29
CA MET A 90 -20.32 0.11 -13.39
C MET A 90 -19.77 1.42 -12.81
N ILE A 91 -19.61 2.47 -13.62
CA ILE A 91 -19.15 3.78 -13.12
C ILE A 91 -20.11 4.33 -12.07
N LEU A 92 -21.43 4.22 -12.31
CA LEU A 92 -22.45 4.69 -11.38
C LEU A 92 -22.46 3.87 -10.08
N PHE A 93 -22.21 2.56 -10.18
CA PHE A 93 -22.09 1.70 -9.02
C PHE A 93 -20.91 2.12 -8.13
N ILE A 94 -19.72 2.31 -8.72
CA ILE A 94 -18.51 2.72 -7.99
C ILE A 94 -18.69 4.11 -7.34
N VAL A 95 -19.15 5.09 -8.12
CA VAL A 95 -19.36 6.46 -7.62
C VAL A 95 -20.45 6.50 -6.55
N GLY A 96 -21.53 5.73 -6.72
CA GLY A 96 -22.61 5.61 -5.75
C GLY A 96 -22.14 4.98 -4.44
N GLY A 97 -21.36 3.90 -4.52
CA GLY A 97 -20.74 3.25 -3.35
C GLY A 97 -19.85 4.23 -2.58
N PHE A 98 -18.95 4.91 -3.29
CA PHE A 98 -18.08 5.92 -2.69
C PHE A 98 -18.85 7.07 -2.02
N TYR A 99 -19.89 7.59 -2.68
CA TYR A 99 -20.72 8.65 -2.10
C TYR A 99 -21.44 8.19 -0.82
N MET A 100 -21.99 6.97 -0.82
CA MET A 100 -22.64 6.39 0.36
C MET A 100 -21.67 6.29 1.54
N GLU A 101 -20.45 5.81 1.30
CA GLU A 101 -19.43 5.65 2.33
C GLU A 101 -18.94 6.99 2.91
N TRP A 102 -18.82 8.00 2.06
CA TRP A 102 -18.55 9.36 2.50
C TRP A 102 -19.69 9.88 3.38
N TRP A 103 -20.94 9.68 2.95
CA TRP A 103 -22.08 10.15 3.73
C TRP A 103 -22.19 9.48 5.10
N TYR A 104 -21.80 8.20 5.21
CA TYR A 104 -21.67 7.49 6.49
C TYR A 104 -20.48 7.93 7.35
N GLY A 105 -19.63 8.85 6.86
CA GLY A 105 -18.49 9.38 7.60
C GLY A 105 -17.36 8.37 7.82
N LYS A 106 -17.38 7.20 7.15
CA LYS A 106 -16.34 6.18 7.31
C LYS A 106 -14.97 6.62 6.77
N LEU A 107 -14.97 7.59 5.85
CA LEU A 107 -13.79 8.21 5.25
C LEU A 107 -13.27 9.41 6.06
N VAL A 108 -14.02 9.88 7.06
CA VAL A 108 -13.62 11.04 7.85
C VAL A 108 -12.76 10.56 9.00
N TRP A 109 -11.51 11.00 9.00
CA TRP A 109 -10.64 10.79 10.15
C TRP A 109 -11.01 11.79 11.24
N VAL A 110 -11.70 11.31 12.28
CA VAL A 110 -11.84 12.08 13.52
C VAL A 110 -10.55 11.86 14.32
N ILE A 111 -9.78 12.95 14.47
CA ILE A 111 -8.62 13.02 15.37
C ILE A 111 -9.09 12.98 16.82
#